data_AF-A0A7L0K7C7-F1
#
_entry.id   AF-A0A7L0K7C7-F1
#
_cell.length_a   1.000
_cell.length_b   1.000
_cell.length_c   1.000
_cell.angle_alpha   90.00
_cell.angle_beta   90.00
_cell.angle_gamma   90.00
#
_symmetry.space_group_name_H-M   'P 1'
#
loop_
_entity.id
_entity.type
_entity.pdbx_description
1 polymer ?
#
loop_
_entity_poly.entity_id
_entity_poly.type
_entity_poly.pdbx_seq_one_letter_code
_entity_poly.pdbx_strand_id
1 'polypeptide(L)'
;MARLLQVPPKFHPSEWHVANKMECASTESQKSSSERVIAESQRLVDEIEKTTQKTRSDVNKKIAQRLEEIKFWRQELDNKLEQLVNETEVLLTFKIRLEKALESCKEPLVIAQRCLLSRQRRAGIDLVHDEVEQELVKEVEVLQGVIALLERTLEQTNEQIRLNRSAKYNLEMDLKDKFTALMIDNYCASLTNNTPDVIYADNRVKIEGNFVSPEDWIDFSNINVEKADKQRNNSLALRALIESILSQTVNDIRKQCEMVNVTFRNRVKEVKDAKHKLETLLAVVMDETALQEKNIAALKKAITDKEGPVKVAQTRLEARNHRPSVELCYDTVQYRLISEVQEITNNIQRQDTLAQAETELKGLSRRQLSLEEEIQVKTNTLYIDEVLCMQMRESVCINNF
;
A
#
# COMPACT_ATOMS: atom_id res chain seq x y z
N MET A 1 57.69 -121.88 13.71
CA MET A 1 56.29 -122.34 13.58
C MET A 1 55.56 -121.39 12.66
N ALA A 2 55.32 -121.81 11.42
CA ALA A 2 54.64 -121.05 10.39
C ALA A 2 53.14 -120.88 10.75
N ARG A 3 52.61 -119.65 10.65
CA ARG A 3 51.16 -119.43 10.66
C ARG A 3 50.60 -120.09 9.40
N LEU A 4 49.93 -121.22 9.57
CA LEU A 4 49.15 -121.90 8.54
C LEU A 4 48.17 -120.89 7.92
N LEU A 5 48.30 -120.70 6.61
CA LEU A 5 47.24 -120.14 5.77
C LEU A 5 45.98 -120.98 6.01
N GLN A 6 45.03 -120.46 6.77
CA GLN A 6 43.72 -121.10 6.90
C GLN A 6 43.08 -121.12 5.51
N VAL A 7 42.77 -122.33 5.03
CA VAL A 7 41.99 -122.54 3.82
C VAL A 7 40.61 -121.89 4.05
N PRO A 8 40.12 -121.04 3.12
CA PRO A 8 38.82 -120.41 3.30
C PRO A 8 37.74 -121.47 3.59
N PRO A 9 36.86 -121.24 4.57
CA PRO A 9 35.76 -122.16 4.84
C PRO A 9 34.93 -122.36 3.57
N LYS A 10 34.62 -123.62 3.23
CA LYS A 10 33.77 -123.96 2.09
C LYS A 10 32.31 -123.92 2.52
N PHE A 11 31.54 -123.03 1.90
CA PHE A 11 30.11 -122.87 2.19
C PHE A 11 29.28 -123.99 1.58
N HIS A 12 28.21 -124.39 2.28
CA HIS A 12 27.23 -125.33 1.74
C HIS A 12 26.39 -124.63 0.63
N PRO A 13 25.92 -125.33 -0.42
CA PRO A 13 25.07 -124.71 -1.44
C PRO A 13 23.86 -123.95 -0.86
N SER A 14 23.27 -124.43 0.24
CA SER A 14 22.19 -123.71 0.94
C SER A 14 22.64 -122.38 1.56
N GLU A 15 23.86 -122.30 2.10
CA GLU A 15 24.43 -121.05 2.64
C GLU A 15 24.75 -120.06 1.52
N TRP A 16 25.25 -120.54 0.38
CA TRP A 16 25.44 -119.74 -0.83
C TRP A 16 24.12 -119.20 -1.38
N HIS A 17 23.07 -120.03 -1.43
CA HIS A 17 21.74 -119.61 -1.85
C HIS A 17 21.13 -118.58 -0.88
N VAL A 18 21.30 -118.75 0.42
CA VAL A 18 20.82 -117.78 1.44
C VAL A 18 21.61 -116.47 1.34
N ALA A 19 22.94 -116.51 1.26
CA ALA A 19 23.78 -115.32 1.15
C ALA A 19 23.47 -114.52 -0.12
N ASN A 20 23.35 -115.17 -1.29
CA ASN A 20 22.97 -114.48 -2.52
C ASN A 20 21.53 -113.95 -2.47
N LYS A 21 20.60 -114.68 -1.83
CA LYS A 21 19.22 -114.18 -1.66
C LYS A 21 19.17 -112.96 -0.73
N MET A 22 19.97 -112.96 0.34
CA MET A 22 20.12 -111.82 1.24
C MET A 22 20.80 -110.63 0.56
N GLU A 23 21.85 -110.85 -0.22
CA GLU A 23 22.56 -109.80 -0.96
C GLU A 23 21.67 -109.19 -2.05
N CYS A 24 20.92 -110.02 -2.80
CA CYS A 24 19.89 -109.56 -3.73
C CYS A 24 18.79 -108.76 -3.02
N ALA A 25 18.29 -109.22 -1.86
CA ALA A 25 17.26 -108.50 -1.10
C ALA A 25 17.77 -107.17 -0.51
N SER A 26 19.01 -107.14 -0.01
CA SER A 26 19.68 -105.93 0.50
C SER A 26 19.91 -104.91 -0.61
N THR A 27 20.39 -105.37 -1.77
CA THR A 27 20.59 -104.53 -2.95
C THR A 27 19.27 -103.97 -3.49
N GLU A 28 18.22 -104.77 -3.58
CA GLU A 28 16.90 -104.30 -4.03
C GLU A 28 16.28 -103.31 -3.01
N SER A 29 16.48 -103.53 -1.70
CA SER A 29 16.06 -102.60 -0.66
C SER A 29 16.79 -101.25 -0.75
N GLN A 30 18.12 -101.27 -0.95
CA GLN A 30 18.93 -100.07 -1.12
C GLN A 30 18.57 -99.32 -2.41
N LYS A 31 18.36 -100.05 -3.52
CA LYS A 31 17.89 -99.50 -4.80
C LYS A 31 16.53 -98.83 -4.64
N SER A 32 15.54 -99.51 -4.03
CA SER A 32 14.21 -98.94 -3.78
C SER A 32 14.28 -97.68 -2.89
N SER A 33 15.14 -97.68 -1.86
CA SER A 33 15.39 -96.49 -1.04
C SER A 33 16.00 -95.35 -1.85
N SER A 34 16.96 -95.64 -2.73
CA SER A 34 17.57 -94.65 -3.63
C SER A 34 16.57 -94.10 -4.65
N GLU A 35 15.76 -94.95 -5.29
CA GLU A 35 14.72 -94.55 -6.23
C GLU A 35 13.68 -93.63 -5.56
N ARG A 36 13.31 -93.93 -4.30
CA ARG A 36 12.43 -93.05 -3.52
C ARG A 36 13.07 -91.70 -3.24
N VAL A 37 14.34 -91.65 -2.83
CA VAL A 37 15.06 -90.39 -2.58
C VAL A 37 15.22 -89.58 -3.87
N ILE A 38 15.49 -90.23 -5.02
CA ILE A 38 15.57 -89.57 -6.32
C ILE A 38 14.20 -88.98 -6.70
N ALA A 39 13.12 -89.75 -6.57
CA ALA A 39 11.77 -89.28 -6.86
C ALA A 39 11.35 -88.10 -5.95
N GLU A 40 11.65 -88.18 -4.66
CA GLU A 40 11.40 -87.10 -3.71
C GLU A 40 12.26 -85.86 -3.99
N SER A 41 13.53 -86.05 -4.32
CA SER A 41 14.44 -84.96 -4.71
C SER A 41 13.98 -84.26 -5.98
N GLN A 42 13.54 -85.02 -7.01
CA GLN A 42 13.02 -84.43 -8.23
C GLN A 42 11.73 -83.65 -7.97
N ARG A 43 10.82 -84.19 -7.16
CA ARG A 43 9.61 -83.46 -6.73
C ARG A 43 9.99 -82.16 -6.02
N LEU A 44 10.97 -82.20 -5.13
CA LEU A 44 11.44 -81.03 -4.39
C LEU A 44 12.10 -79.99 -5.32
N VAL A 45 12.90 -80.42 -6.30
CA VAL A 45 13.47 -79.53 -7.32
C VAL A 45 12.36 -78.82 -8.10
N ASP A 46 11.36 -79.56 -8.58
CA ASP A 46 10.23 -78.98 -9.31
C ASP A 46 9.40 -78.02 -8.43
N GLU A 47 9.22 -78.34 -7.15
CA GLU A 47 8.52 -77.49 -6.18
C GLU A 47 9.29 -76.20 -5.89
N ILE A 48 10.62 -76.30 -5.68
CA ILE A 48 11.51 -75.17 -5.48
C ILE A 48 11.51 -74.27 -6.72
N GLU A 49 11.62 -74.84 -7.92
CA GLU A 49 11.64 -74.06 -9.16
C GLU A 49 10.31 -73.32 -9.36
N LYS A 50 9.17 -74.01 -9.25
CA LYS A 50 7.84 -73.39 -9.36
C LYS A 50 7.62 -72.30 -8.33
N THR A 51 7.99 -72.56 -7.07
CA THR A 51 7.82 -71.59 -5.98
C THR A 51 8.73 -70.38 -6.18
N THR A 52 9.99 -70.59 -6.58
CA THR A 52 10.95 -69.52 -6.86
C THR A 52 10.49 -68.65 -8.04
N GLN A 53 10.07 -69.26 -9.14
CA GLN A 53 9.58 -68.55 -10.31
C GLN A 53 8.29 -67.75 -10.01
N LYS A 54 7.36 -68.36 -9.27
CA LYS A 54 6.11 -67.70 -8.86
C LYS A 54 6.40 -66.49 -7.97
N THR A 55 7.22 -66.66 -6.93
CA THR A 55 7.57 -65.57 -6.00
C THR A 55 8.30 -64.44 -6.73
N ARG A 56 9.26 -64.77 -7.61
CA ARG A 56 9.97 -63.76 -8.41
C ARG A 56 9.02 -62.99 -9.32
N SER A 57 8.09 -63.68 -9.98
CA SER A 57 7.08 -63.06 -10.84
C SER A 57 6.15 -62.12 -10.04
N ASP A 58 5.71 -62.55 -8.85
CA ASP A 58 4.89 -61.72 -7.96
C ASP A 58 5.63 -60.45 -7.50
N VAL A 59 6.88 -60.58 -7.04
CA VAL A 59 7.69 -59.43 -6.61
C VAL A 59 7.95 -58.48 -7.77
N ASN A 60 8.30 -58.97 -8.95
CA ASN A 60 8.51 -58.12 -10.13
C ASN A 60 7.24 -57.34 -10.52
N LYS A 61 6.06 -57.96 -10.42
CA LYS A 61 4.78 -57.26 -10.63
C LYS A 61 4.54 -56.16 -9.61
N LYS A 62 4.84 -56.41 -8.33
CA LYS A 62 4.70 -55.42 -7.26
C LYS A 62 5.69 -54.25 -7.41
N ILE A 63 6.93 -54.52 -7.82
CA ILE A 63 7.91 -53.47 -8.15
C ILE A 63 7.39 -52.62 -9.33
N ALA A 64 6.85 -53.25 -10.38
CA ALA A 64 6.28 -52.52 -11.51
C ALA A 64 5.09 -51.64 -11.09
N GLN A 65 4.18 -52.14 -10.24
CA GLN A 65 3.08 -51.34 -9.68
C GLN A 65 3.61 -50.15 -8.88
N ARG A 66 4.61 -50.39 -8.02
CA ARG A 66 5.21 -49.35 -7.19
C ARG A 66 5.88 -48.25 -8.01
N LEU A 67 6.55 -48.61 -9.11
CA LEU A 67 7.13 -47.65 -10.05
C LEU A 67 6.06 -46.71 -10.63
N GLU A 68 4.89 -47.24 -11.01
CA GLU A 68 3.80 -46.42 -11.55
C GLU A 68 3.20 -45.50 -10.48
N GLU A 69 3.04 -45.97 -9.23
CA GLU A 69 2.61 -45.13 -8.11
C GLU A 69 3.58 -43.97 -7.83
N ILE A 70 4.89 -44.24 -7.81
CA ILE A 70 5.91 -43.22 -7.57
C ILE A 70 5.93 -42.20 -8.72
N LYS A 71 5.83 -42.65 -9.98
CA LYS A 71 5.75 -41.76 -11.15
C LYS A 71 4.52 -40.86 -11.08
N PHE A 72 3.36 -41.42 -10.74
CA PHE A 72 2.12 -40.66 -10.58
C PHE A 72 2.30 -39.55 -9.53
N TRP A 73 2.74 -39.89 -8.32
CA TRP A 73 2.92 -38.89 -7.25
C TRP A 73 3.96 -37.85 -7.58
N ARG A 74 5.05 -38.25 -8.24
CA ARG A 74 6.07 -37.30 -8.70
C ARG A 74 5.49 -36.30 -9.70
N GLN A 75 4.71 -36.77 -10.68
CA GLN A 75 4.05 -35.88 -11.65
C GLN A 75 3.07 -34.92 -10.96
N GLU A 76 2.26 -35.41 -10.01
CA GLU A 76 1.34 -34.55 -9.26
C GLU A 76 2.08 -33.50 -8.43
N LEU A 77 3.14 -33.88 -7.71
CA LEU A 77 3.96 -32.95 -6.93
C LEU A 77 4.67 -31.92 -7.83
N ASP A 78 5.23 -32.34 -8.96
CA ASP A 78 5.88 -31.45 -9.94
C ASP A 78 4.87 -30.44 -10.51
N ASN A 79 3.67 -30.90 -10.90
CA ASN A 79 2.59 -30.04 -11.41
C ASN A 79 2.19 -28.97 -10.37
N LYS A 80 2.03 -29.37 -9.10
CA LYS A 80 1.66 -28.44 -8.02
C LYS A 80 2.78 -27.48 -7.68
N LEU A 81 4.03 -27.94 -7.73
CA LEU A 81 5.21 -27.10 -7.55
C LEU A 81 5.27 -26.01 -8.61
N GLU A 82 5.12 -26.37 -9.89
CA GLU A 82 5.12 -25.41 -11.01
C GLU A 82 4.02 -24.35 -10.85
N GLN A 83 2.79 -24.79 -10.55
CA GLN A 83 1.66 -23.87 -10.35
C GLN A 83 1.90 -22.91 -9.18
N LEU A 84 2.45 -23.38 -8.07
CA LEU A 84 2.72 -22.56 -6.89
C LEU A 84 3.89 -21.58 -7.13
N VAL A 85 4.94 -22.02 -7.84
CA VAL A 85 6.06 -21.15 -8.22
C VAL A 85 5.57 -20.03 -9.13
N ASN A 86 4.82 -20.36 -10.19
CA ASN A 86 4.27 -19.36 -11.10
C ASN A 86 3.38 -18.36 -10.37
N GLU A 87 2.49 -18.82 -9.47
CA GLU A 87 1.64 -17.94 -8.68
C GLU A 87 2.44 -17.03 -7.74
N THR A 88 3.53 -17.54 -7.15
CA THR A 88 4.42 -16.77 -6.28
C THR A 88 5.13 -15.65 -7.03
N GLU A 89 5.60 -15.91 -8.25
CA GLU A 89 6.20 -14.88 -9.10
C GLU A 89 5.20 -13.79 -9.47
N VAL A 90 3.95 -14.16 -9.79
CA VAL A 90 2.90 -13.17 -10.02
C VAL A 90 2.62 -12.35 -8.76
N LEU A 91 2.51 -12.97 -7.59
CA LEU A 91 2.28 -12.26 -6.33
C LEU A 91 3.44 -11.30 -5.97
N LEU A 92 4.68 -11.64 -6.34
CA LEU A 92 5.83 -10.73 -6.20
C LEU A 92 5.68 -9.47 -7.07
N THR A 93 5.10 -9.57 -8.27
CA THR A 93 4.82 -8.37 -9.09
C THR A 93 3.77 -7.47 -8.44
N PHE A 94 2.75 -8.05 -7.81
CA PHE A 94 1.72 -7.33 -7.05
C PHE A 94 2.30 -6.64 -5.81
N LYS A 95 3.23 -7.31 -5.12
CA LYS A 95 3.99 -6.71 -4.01
C LYS A 95 4.70 -5.43 -4.47
N ILE A 96 5.40 -5.47 -5.61
CA ILE A 96 6.09 -4.28 -6.16
C ILE A 96 5.09 -3.16 -6.49
N ARG A 97 3.91 -3.50 -7.03
CA ARG A 97 2.85 -2.51 -7.31
C ARG A 97 2.34 -1.84 -6.02
N LEU A 98 2.11 -2.62 -4.96
CA LEU A 98 1.74 -2.09 -3.64
C LEU A 98 2.82 -1.15 -3.07
N GLU A 99 4.09 -1.54 -3.14
CA GLU A 99 5.22 -0.71 -2.67
C GLU A 99 5.31 0.61 -3.45
N LYS A 100 5.12 0.59 -4.77
CA LYS A 100 5.07 1.79 -5.60
C LYS A 100 3.85 2.67 -5.28
N ALA A 101 2.69 2.06 -5.05
CA ALA A 101 1.48 2.78 -4.66
C ALA A 101 1.67 3.50 -3.32
N LEU A 102 2.28 2.84 -2.33
CA LEU A 102 2.64 3.46 -1.05
C LEU A 102 3.58 4.65 -1.22
N GLU A 103 4.65 4.49 -2.00
CA GLU A 103 5.62 5.57 -2.24
C GLU A 103 4.94 6.79 -2.86
N SER A 104 4.05 6.56 -3.83
CA SER A 104 3.35 7.64 -4.53
C SER A 104 2.38 8.44 -3.64
N CYS A 105 1.96 7.90 -2.50
CA CYS A 105 1.06 8.60 -1.57
C CYS A 105 1.81 9.62 -0.68
N LYS A 106 3.13 9.51 -0.55
CA LYS A 106 3.92 10.33 0.37
C LYS A 106 3.97 11.80 -0.03
N GLU A 107 4.24 12.07 -1.30
CA GLU A 107 4.33 13.46 -1.80
C GLU A 107 2.99 14.20 -1.72
N PRO A 108 1.85 13.65 -2.20
CA PRO A 108 0.53 14.27 -2.02
C PRO A 108 0.20 14.57 -0.56
N LEU A 109 0.54 13.68 0.38
CA LEU A 109 0.30 13.88 1.80
C LEU A 109 1.10 15.06 2.35
N VAL A 110 2.38 15.15 2.00
CA VAL A 110 3.24 16.27 2.39
C VAL A 110 2.73 17.58 1.80
N ILE A 111 2.26 17.58 0.55
CA ILE A 111 1.72 18.78 -0.10
C ILE A 111 0.44 19.24 0.60
N ALA A 112 -0.51 18.35 0.89
CA ALA A 112 -1.74 18.69 1.61
C ALA A 112 -1.43 19.29 2.99
N GLN A 113 -0.51 18.69 3.75
CA GLN A 113 -0.05 19.20 5.05
C GLN A 113 0.63 20.58 4.92
N ARG A 114 1.48 20.78 3.91
CA ARG A 114 2.13 22.08 3.65
C ARG A 114 1.13 23.16 3.24
N CYS A 115 0.05 22.81 2.54
CA CYS A 115 -1.03 23.73 2.24
C CYS A 115 -1.74 24.18 3.51
N LEU A 116 -2.09 23.24 4.41
CA LEU A 116 -2.67 23.57 5.72
C LEU A 116 -1.76 24.51 6.52
N LEU A 117 -0.47 24.16 6.65
CA LEU A 117 0.51 25.01 7.35
C LEU A 117 0.67 26.39 6.70
N SER A 118 0.65 26.46 5.36
CA SER A 118 0.75 27.73 4.65
C SER A 118 -0.43 28.64 4.94
N ARG A 119 -1.64 28.07 5.02
CA ARG A 119 -2.88 28.79 5.31
C ARG A 119 -2.99 29.29 6.74
N GLN A 120 -2.29 28.67 7.70
CA GLN A 120 -2.13 29.22 9.05
C GLN A 120 -1.38 30.57 9.09
N ARG A 121 -0.74 30.97 7.98
CA ARG A 121 -0.07 32.27 7.84
C ARG A 121 -0.96 33.38 7.27
N ARG A 122 -2.25 33.10 7.02
CA ARG A 122 -3.22 34.15 6.70
C ARG A 122 -3.39 35.08 7.91
N ALA A 123 -3.79 36.31 7.64
CA ALA A 123 -3.83 37.37 8.65
C ALA A 123 -5.25 37.89 8.84
N GLY A 124 -5.52 38.45 10.03
CA GLY A 124 -6.78 39.12 10.34
C GLY A 124 -8.00 38.22 10.14
N ILE A 125 -9.05 38.79 9.56
CA ILE A 125 -10.34 38.11 9.34
C ILE A 125 -10.29 37.00 8.28
N ASP A 126 -9.19 36.87 7.52
CA ASP A 126 -9.04 35.81 6.51
C ASP A 126 -8.47 34.50 7.07
N LEU A 127 -7.97 34.51 8.31
CA LEU A 127 -7.63 33.29 9.05
C LEU A 127 -8.91 32.62 9.56
N VAL A 128 -9.61 31.94 8.66
CA VAL A 128 -10.91 31.32 8.90
C VAL A 128 -10.92 29.86 8.48
N HIS A 129 -11.72 29.07 9.19
CA HIS A 129 -12.03 27.68 8.84
C HIS A 129 -13.05 27.65 7.69
N ASP A 130 -12.55 27.84 6.48
CA ASP A 130 -13.34 27.77 5.25
C ASP A 130 -13.38 26.35 4.65
N GLU A 131 -14.13 26.18 3.56
CA GLU A 131 -14.30 24.90 2.86
C GLU A 131 -12.97 24.29 2.38
N VAL A 132 -11.98 25.12 2.04
CA VAL A 132 -10.68 24.63 1.60
C VAL A 132 -9.91 23.99 2.74
N GLU A 133 -9.97 24.56 3.95
CA GLU A 133 -9.36 23.95 5.13
C GLU A 133 -10.02 22.60 5.46
N GLN A 134 -11.35 22.51 5.38
CA GLN A 134 -12.10 21.27 5.60
C GLN A 134 -11.71 20.18 4.60
N GLU A 135 -11.70 20.50 3.31
CA GLU A 135 -11.37 19.53 2.26
C GLU A 135 -9.89 19.15 2.26
N LEU A 136 -8.97 20.04 2.69
CA LEU A 136 -7.56 19.71 2.90
C LEU A 136 -7.36 18.74 4.08
N VAL A 137 -8.05 18.96 5.21
CA VAL A 137 -8.00 18.02 6.35
C VAL A 137 -8.51 16.65 5.91
N LYS A 138 -9.62 16.61 5.19
CA LYS A 138 -10.17 15.37 4.63
C LYS A 138 -9.22 14.71 3.62
N GLU A 139 -8.50 15.47 2.80
CA GLU A 139 -7.47 14.94 1.91
C GLU A 139 -6.33 14.26 2.68
N VAL A 140 -5.87 14.85 3.78
CA VAL A 140 -4.88 14.24 4.68
C VAL A 140 -5.41 12.94 5.28
N GLU A 141 -6.65 12.93 5.76
CA GLU A 141 -7.30 11.73 6.33
C GLU A 141 -7.45 10.61 5.30
N VAL A 142 -7.90 10.93 4.08
CA VAL A 142 -8.01 9.97 2.97
C VAL A 142 -6.65 9.38 2.63
N LEU A 143 -5.61 10.20 2.48
CA LEU A 143 -4.26 9.73 2.17
C LEU A 143 -3.68 8.84 3.28
N GLN A 144 -3.86 9.22 4.54
CA GLN A 144 -3.43 8.39 5.68
C GLN A 144 -4.18 7.06 5.74
N GLY A 145 -5.50 7.07 5.50
CA GLY A 145 -6.31 5.85 5.44
C GLY A 145 -5.87 4.92 4.30
N VAL A 146 -5.58 5.48 3.12
CA VAL A 146 -5.04 4.72 1.99
C VAL A 146 -3.67 4.12 2.31
N ILE A 147 -2.76 4.90 2.88
CA ILE A 147 -1.42 4.41 3.27
C ILE A 147 -1.56 3.23 4.24
N ALA A 148 -2.36 3.38 5.31
CA ALA A 148 -2.56 2.31 6.28
C ALA A 148 -3.18 1.04 5.66
N LEU A 149 -4.14 1.21 4.74
CA LEU A 149 -4.74 0.07 4.02
C LEU A 149 -3.72 -0.65 3.13
N LEU A 150 -2.92 0.11 2.38
CA LEU A 150 -1.88 -0.44 1.51
C LEU A 150 -0.76 -1.12 2.31
N GLU A 151 -0.33 -0.56 3.43
CA GLU A 151 0.67 -1.17 4.34
C GLU A 151 0.20 -2.52 4.88
N ARG A 152 -1.05 -2.57 5.38
CA ARG A 152 -1.66 -3.82 5.85
C ARG A 152 -1.77 -4.86 4.74
N THR A 153 -2.15 -4.44 3.54
CA THR A 153 -2.26 -5.33 2.37
C THR A 153 -0.89 -5.85 1.94
N LEU A 154 0.15 -5.02 2.02
CA LEU A 154 1.53 -5.40 1.75
C LEU A 154 2.05 -6.41 2.79
N GLU A 155 1.72 -6.24 4.06
CA GLU A 155 2.06 -7.20 5.12
C GLU A 155 1.41 -8.57 4.85
N GLN A 156 0.12 -8.60 4.53
CA GLN A 156 -0.60 -9.82 4.14
C GLN A 156 0.02 -10.49 2.92
N THR A 157 0.45 -9.69 1.94
CA THR A 157 1.12 -10.17 0.73
C THR A 157 2.47 -10.80 1.04
N ASN A 158 3.27 -10.16 1.90
CA ASN A 158 4.56 -10.70 2.34
C ASN A 158 4.39 -12.03 3.09
N GLU A 159 3.39 -12.13 3.97
CA GLU A 159 3.11 -13.36 4.69
C GLU A 159 2.65 -14.47 3.74
N GLN A 160 1.78 -14.16 2.77
CA GLN A 160 1.36 -15.15 1.79
C GLN A 160 2.52 -15.65 0.93
N ILE A 161 3.45 -14.78 0.52
CA ILE A 161 4.69 -15.19 -0.19
C ILE A 161 5.54 -16.12 0.70
N ARG A 162 5.65 -15.85 2.00
CA ARG A 162 6.37 -16.71 2.95
C ARG A 162 5.72 -18.09 3.05
N LEU A 163 4.39 -18.15 3.13
CA LEU A 163 3.63 -19.40 3.16
C LEU A 163 3.77 -20.19 1.86
N ASN A 164 3.74 -19.52 0.70
CA ASN A 164 4.00 -20.17 -0.59
C ASN A 164 5.40 -20.79 -0.63
N ARG A 165 6.43 -20.07 -0.16
CA ARG A 165 7.82 -20.60 -0.09
C ARG A 165 7.94 -21.81 0.84
N SER A 166 7.21 -21.82 1.96
CA SER A 166 7.17 -22.97 2.86
C SER A 166 6.51 -24.19 2.21
N ALA A 167 5.40 -24.01 1.50
CA ALA A 167 4.74 -25.11 0.78
C ALA A 167 5.61 -25.62 -0.38
N LYS A 168 6.28 -24.70 -1.11
CA LYS A 168 7.27 -25.02 -2.15
C LYS A 168 8.37 -25.93 -1.60
N TYR A 169 8.98 -25.57 -0.47
CA TYR A 169 10.04 -26.37 0.14
C TYR A 169 9.59 -27.80 0.45
N ASN A 170 8.38 -27.97 1.01
CA ASN A 170 7.86 -29.30 1.33
C ASN A 170 7.64 -30.15 0.07
N LEU A 171 7.11 -29.56 -1.01
CA LEU A 171 6.98 -30.24 -2.30
C LEU A 171 8.35 -30.66 -2.85
N GLU A 172 9.35 -29.78 -2.81
CA GLU A 172 10.72 -30.07 -3.29
C GLU A 172 11.39 -31.21 -2.50
N MET A 173 11.19 -31.27 -1.19
CA MET A 173 11.72 -32.37 -0.36
C MET A 173 11.03 -33.69 -0.70
N ASP A 174 9.71 -33.69 -0.81
CA ASP A 174 8.95 -34.88 -1.19
C ASP A 174 9.36 -35.39 -2.58
N LEU A 175 9.48 -34.49 -3.56
CA LEU A 175 9.97 -34.80 -4.91
C LEU A 175 11.37 -35.43 -4.90
N LYS A 176 12.28 -34.93 -4.07
CA LYS A 176 13.63 -35.47 -3.93
C LYS A 176 13.61 -36.91 -3.40
N ASP A 177 12.78 -37.18 -2.40
CA ASP A 177 12.62 -38.51 -1.83
C ASP A 177 11.97 -39.48 -2.83
N LYS A 178 10.93 -39.03 -3.54
CA LYS A 178 10.28 -39.79 -4.61
C LYS A 178 11.23 -40.09 -5.77
N PHE A 179 12.08 -39.13 -6.16
CA PHE A 179 13.10 -39.34 -7.19
C PHE A 179 14.11 -40.41 -6.77
N THR A 180 14.59 -40.35 -5.53
CA THR A 180 15.53 -41.34 -4.99
C THR A 180 14.89 -42.73 -4.93
N ALA A 181 13.65 -42.83 -4.45
CA ALA A 181 12.90 -44.08 -4.44
C ALA A 181 12.70 -44.65 -5.85
N LEU A 182 12.35 -43.79 -6.82
CA LEU A 182 12.20 -44.19 -8.22
C LEU A 182 13.50 -44.75 -8.81
N MET A 183 14.65 -44.15 -8.50
CA MET A 183 15.96 -44.63 -8.97
C MET A 183 16.29 -46.01 -8.40
N ILE A 184 16.05 -46.22 -7.09
CA ILE A 184 16.26 -47.50 -6.43
C ILE A 184 15.34 -48.57 -7.03
N ASP A 185 14.05 -48.28 -7.17
CA ASP A 185 13.08 -49.26 -7.68
C ASP A 185 13.30 -49.59 -9.16
N ASN A 186 13.77 -48.63 -9.98
CA ASN A 186 14.19 -48.91 -11.36
C ASN A 186 15.42 -49.81 -11.41
N TYR A 187 16.40 -49.58 -10.52
CA TYR A 187 17.56 -50.46 -10.40
C TYR A 187 17.11 -51.87 -10.02
N CYS A 188 16.27 -52.02 -8.99
CA CYS A 188 15.70 -53.30 -8.58
C CYS A 188 14.93 -54.00 -9.71
N ALA A 189 14.12 -53.26 -10.48
CA ALA A 189 13.39 -53.79 -11.63
C ALA A 189 14.31 -54.25 -12.77
N SER A 190 15.50 -53.66 -12.89
CA SER A 190 16.51 -54.02 -13.91
C SER A 190 17.35 -55.26 -13.54
N LEU A 191 17.30 -55.72 -12.29
CA LEU A 191 18.08 -56.86 -11.83
C LEU A 191 17.60 -58.18 -12.47
N THR A 192 18.54 -58.91 -13.05
CA THR A 192 18.34 -60.23 -13.63
C THR A 192 19.38 -61.21 -13.08
N ASN A 193 19.20 -62.50 -13.32
CA ASN A 193 20.15 -63.52 -12.89
C ASN A 193 21.54 -63.35 -13.53
N ASN A 194 21.63 -62.60 -14.63
CA ASN A 194 22.86 -62.36 -15.38
C ASN A 194 23.44 -60.97 -15.10
N THR A 195 22.87 -60.21 -14.16
CA THR A 195 23.41 -58.91 -13.79
C THR A 195 24.77 -59.11 -13.09
N PRO A 196 25.85 -58.43 -13.53
CA PRO A 196 27.14 -58.44 -12.83
C PRO A 196 27.00 -57.97 -11.38
N ASP A 197 27.89 -58.45 -10.50
CA ASP A 197 27.99 -58.00 -9.09
C ASP A 197 26.78 -58.29 -8.18
N VAL A 198 25.90 -59.24 -8.56
CA VAL A 198 24.90 -59.79 -7.63
C VAL A 198 25.61 -60.64 -6.57
N ILE A 199 25.83 -60.06 -5.40
CA ILE A 199 26.52 -60.69 -4.26
C ILE A 199 25.52 -61.19 -3.21
N TYR A 200 25.90 -62.22 -2.45
CA TYR A 200 25.22 -62.54 -1.20
C TYR A 200 25.50 -61.42 -0.20
N ALA A 201 24.45 -60.81 0.35
CA ALA A 201 24.60 -59.83 1.42
C ALA A 201 25.24 -60.50 2.65
N ASP A 202 26.31 -59.90 3.20
CA ASP A 202 27.24 -60.52 4.16
C ASP A 202 26.67 -60.69 5.59
N ASN A 203 25.34 -60.56 5.75
CA ASN A 203 24.58 -60.93 6.93
C ASN A 203 23.11 -61.07 6.52
N ARG A 204 22.36 -61.99 7.15
CA ARG A 204 20.90 -62.11 6.99
C ARG A 204 20.28 -60.71 7.01
N VAL A 205 19.59 -60.30 5.93
CA VAL A 205 18.98 -58.97 5.79
C VAL A 205 18.22 -58.65 7.07
N LYS A 206 18.78 -57.78 7.91
CA LYS A 206 18.08 -57.29 9.09
C LYS A 206 17.12 -56.21 8.59
N ILE A 207 15.85 -56.39 8.90
CA ILE A 207 14.82 -55.36 8.66
C ILE A 207 15.08 -54.26 9.69
N GLU A 208 15.96 -53.32 9.35
CA GLU A 208 16.32 -52.18 10.20
C GLU A 208 15.73 -50.90 9.58
N GLY A 209 14.80 -50.25 10.29
CA GLY A 209 14.17 -49.02 9.85
C GLY A 209 12.77 -48.83 10.44
N ASN A 210 12.31 -47.57 10.47
CA ASN A 210 10.93 -47.23 10.77
C ASN A 210 10.13 -47.25 9.46
N PHE A 211 9.48 -48.37 9.17
CA PHE A 211 8.66 -48.52 7.97
C PHE A 211 7.35 -47.75 8.11
N VAL A 212 6.96 -47.05 7.04
CA VAL A 212 5.65 -46.40 6.92
C VAL A 212 4.70 -47.29 6.13
N SER A 213 3.40 -47.22 6.43
CA SER A 213 2.40 -47.94 5.65
C SER A 213 2.26 -47.30 4.24
N PRO A 214 1.80 -48.06 3.23
CA PRO A 214 1.45 -47.49 1.93
C PRO A 214 0.45 -46.34 2.03
N GLU A 215 -0.52 -46.45 2.95
CA GLU A 215 -1.51 -45.44 3.24
C GLU A 215 -0.84 -44.15 3.76
N ASP A 216 0.03 -44.25 4.76
CA ASP A 216 0.77 -43.09 5.31
C ASP A 216 1.66 -42.43 4.24
N TRP A 217 2.23 -43.20 3.32
CA TRP A 217 3.06 -42.68 2.22
C TRP A 217 2.25 -41.88 1.20
N ILE A 218 1.03 -42.35 0.89
CA ILE A 218 0.06 -41.62 0.05
C ILE A 218 -0.36 -40.34 0.77
N ASP A 219 -0.77 -40.46 2.04
CA ASP A 219 -1.27 -39.35 2.85
C ASP A 219 -0.24 -38.24 3.03
N PHE A 220 1.04 -38.59 3.21
CA PHE A 220 2.13 -37.62 3.26
C PHE A 220 2.17 -36.73 2.01
N SER A 221 2.07 -37.34 0.82
CA SER A 221 2.15 -36.63 -0.46
C SER A 221 0.88 -35.81 -0.70
N ASN A 222 -0.29 -36.37 -0.38
CA ASN A 222 -1.58 -35.69 -0.41
C ASN A 222 -1.58 -34.41 0.44
N ILE A 223 -1.11 -34.49 1.69
CA ILE A 223 -1.06 -33.34 2.60
C ILE A 223 -0.21 -32.21 2.01
N ASN A 224 0.90 -32.54 1.34
CA ASN A 224 1.75 -31.54 0.70
C ASN A 224 1.04 -30.88 -0.50
N VAL A 225 0.35 -31.68 -1.33
CA VAL A 225 -0.48 -31.19 -2.44
C VAL A 225 -1.60 -30.28 -1.95
N GLU A 226 -2.38 -30.69 -0.96
CA GLU A 226 -3.48 -29.91 -0.40
C GLU A 226 -2.99 -28.58 0.20
N LYS A 227 -1.86 -28.60 0.91
CA LYS A 227 -1.24 -27.39 1.45
C LYS A 227 -0.84 -26.44 0.32
N ALA A 228 -0.23 -26.95 -0.76
CA ALA A 228 0.17 -26.13 -1.90
C ALA A 228 -1.04 -25.51 -2.61
N ASP A 229 -2.09 -26.30 -2.86
CA ASP A 229 -3.33 -25.81 -3.45
C ASP A 229 -4.00 -24.74 -2.59
N LYS A 230 -4.03 -24.94 -1.27
CA LYS A 230 -4.54 -23.93 -0.32
C LYS A 230 -3.78 -22.61 -0.44
N GLN A 231 -2.44 -22.63 -0.44
CA GLN A 231 -1.65 -21.40 -0.54
C GLN A 231 -1.76 -20.72 -1.90
N ARG A 232 -1.85 -21.50 -2.98
CA ARG A 232 -2.12 -20.99 -4.32
C ARG A 232 -3.48 -20.31 -4.40
N ASN A 233 -4.53 -20.94 -3.88
CA ASN A 233 -5.88 -20.35 -3.87
C ASN A 233 -5.96 -19.08 -3.02
N ASN A 234 -5.28 -19.04 -1.87
CA ASN A 234 -5.17 -17.82 -1.07
C ASN A 234 -4.47 -16.69 -1.83
N SER A 235 -3.41 -17.02 -2.59
CA SER A 235 -2.67 -16.05 -3.42
C SER A 235 -3.55 -15.47 -4.55
N LEU A 236 -4.34 -16.32 -5.21
CA LEU A 236 -5.32 -15.89 -6.23
C LEU A 236 -6.38 -14.95 -5.66
N ALA A 237 -6.95 -15.31 -4.50
CA ALA A 237 -7.93 -14.46 -3.81
C ALA A 237 -7.32 -13.12 -3.39
N LEU A 238 -6.09 -13.15 -2.85
CA LEU A 238 -5.37 -11.95 -2.42
C LEU A 238 -5.06 -11.03 -3.60
N ARG A 239 -4.69 -11.55 -4.77
CA ARG A 239 -4.49 -10.73 -5.98
C ARG A 239 -5.74 -9.99 -6.40
N ALA A 240 -6.89 -10.66 -6.43
CA ALA A 240 -8.15 -10.01 -6.75
C ALA A 240 -8.49 -8.88 -5.77
N LEU A 241 -8.22 -9.10 -4.48
CA LEU A 241 -8.36 -8.08 -3.45
C LEU A 241 -7.40 -6.90 -3.66
N ILE A 242 -6.11 -7.16 -3.92
CA ILE A 242 -5.12 -6.12 -4.18
C ILE A 242 -5.53 -5.25 -5.37
N GLU A 243 -5.98 -5.86 -6.47
CA GLU A 243 -6.38 -5.12 -7.66
C GLU A 243 -7.56 -4.18 -7.37
N SER A 244 -8.54 -4.66 -6.60
CA SER A 244 -9.68 -3.86 -6.14
C SER A 244 -9.24 -2.71 -5.23
N ILE A 245 -8.31 -2.98 -4.29
CA ILE A 245 -7.79 -1.97 -3.37
C ILE A 245 -7.06 -0.89 -4.17
N LEU A 246 -6.08 -1.27 -5.01
CA LEU A 246 -5.31 -0.32 -5.82
C LEU A 246 -6.21 0.57 -6.67
N SER A 247 -7.22 -0.01 -7.34
CA SER A 247 -8.17 0.75 -8.14
C SER A 247 -9.01 1.72 -7.30
N GLN A 248 -9.55 1.25 -6.17
CA GLN A 248 -10.38 2.06 -5.30
C GLN A 248 -9.60 3.22 -4.68
N THR A 249 -8.40 2.95 -4.16
CA THR A 249 -7.57 3.96 -3.49
C THR A 249 -7.12 5.07 -4.45
N VAL A 250 -6.76 4.73 -5.69
CA VAL A 250 -6.45 5.74 -6.73
C VAL A 250 -7.64 6.65 -6.99
N ASN A 251 -8.83 6.06 -7.10
CA ASN A 251 -10.06 6.82 -7.37
C ASN A 251 -10.41 7.75 -6.21
N ASP A 252 -10.27 7.30 -4.97
CA ASP A 252 -10.58 8.10 -3.79
C ASP A 252 -9.61 9.27 -3.64
N ILE A 253 -8.30 9.04 -3.82
CA ILE A 253 -7.29 10.12 -3.80
C ILE A 253 -7.56 11.13 -4.93
N ARG A 254 -7.85 10.65 -6.15
CA ARG A 254 -8.13 11.54 -7.30
C ARG A 254 -9.35 12.42 -7.07
N LYS A 255 -10.45 11.84 -6.60
CA LYS A 255 -11.68 12.57 -6.29
C LYS A 255 -11.44 13.64 -5.22
N GLN A 256 -10.73 13.28 -4.15
CA GLN A 256 -10.47 14.21 -3.06
C GLN A 256 -9.51 15.34 -3.48
N CYS A 257 -8.45 15.03 -4.23
CA CYS A 257 -7.54 16.03 -4.78
C CYS A 257 -8.25 17.01 -5.72
N GLU A 258 -9.13 16.50 -6.59
CA GLU A 258 -9.95 17.32 -7.48
C GLU A 258 -10.91 18.23 -6.70
N MET A 259 -11.55 17.71 -5.65
CA MET A 259 -12.42 18.49 -4.77
C MET A 259 -11.67 19.66 -4.14
N VAL A 260 -10.49 19.41 -3.55
CA VAL A 260 -9.65 20.47 -2.97
C VAL A 260 -9.23 21.49 -4.03
N ASN A 261 -8.87 21.05 -5.24
CA ASN A 261 -8.50 21.96 -6.32
C ASN A 261 -9.67 22.85 -6.77
N VAL A 262 -10.90 22.32 -6.81
CA VAL A 262 -12.11 23.09 -7.10
C VAL A 262 -12.37 24.12 -6.00
N THR A 263 -12.32 23.71 -4.72
CA THR A 263 -12.58 24.62 -3.60
C THR A 263 -11.54 25.73 -3.50
N PHE A 264 -10.25 25.43 -3.77
CA PHE A 264 -9.22 26.48 -3.90
C PHE A 264 -9.55 27.49 -4.99
N ARG A 265 -9.91 27.04 -6.21
CA ARG A 265 -10.28 27.95 -7.31
C ARG A 265 -11.45 28.84 -6.96
N ASN A 266 -12.48 28.27 -6.31
CA ASN A 266 -13.64 29.03 -5.85
C ASN A 266 -13.22 30.07 -4.79
N ARG A 267 -12.42 29.67 -3.80
CA ARG A 267 -11.96 30.55 -2.72
C ARG A 267 -11.10 31.70 -3.24
N VAL A 268 -10.17 31.42 -4.15
CA VAL A 268 -9.35 32.45 -4.80
C VAL A 268 -10.23 33.45 -5.55
N LYS A 269 -11.25 32.98 -6.28
CA LYS A 269 -12.19 33.87 -6.97
C LYS A 269 -12.94 34.77 -5.99
N GLU A 270 -13.49 34.22 -4.90
CA GLU A 270 -14.17 35.01 -3.87
C GLU A 270 -13.28 36.08 -3.26
N VAL A 271 -12.02 35.75 -2.95
CA VAL A 271 -11.06 36.69 -2.34
C VAL A 271 -10.66 37.78 -3.36
N LYS A 272 -10.50 37.43 -4.65
CA LYS A 272 -10.26 38.42 -5.72
C LYS A 272 -11.43 39.39 -5.85
N ASP A 273 -12.66 38.88 -5.87
CA ASP A 273 -13.86 39.71 -5.96
C ASP A 273 -14.01 40.64 -4.75
N ALA A 274 -13.72 40.13 -3.54
CA ALA A 274 -13.72 40.93 -2.31
C ALA A 274 -12.63 42.02 -2.35
N LYS A 275 -11.41 41.67 -2.75
CA LYS A 275 -10.30 42.63 -2.91
C LYS A 275 -10.65 43.73 -3.90
N HIS A 276 -11.18 43.37 -5.07
CA HIS A 276 -11.55 44.35 -6.10
C HIS A 276 -12.63 45.34 -5.62
N LYS A 277 -13.62 44.87 -4.83
CA LYS A 277 -14.61 45.73 -4.20
C LYS A 277 -13.97 46.72 -3.22
N LEU A 278 -13.01 46.27 -2.40
CA LEU A 278 -12.28 47.14 -1.47
C LEU A 278 -11.43 48.18 -2.21
N GLU A 279 -10.75 47.79 -3.29
CA GLU A 279 -9.98 48.72 -4.14
C GLU A 279 -10.89 49.77 -4.79
N THR A 280 -12.09 49.37 -5.23
CA THR A 280 -13.10 50.30 -5.77
C THR A 280 -13.57 51.29 -4.70
N LEU A 281 -13.86 50.82 -3.48
CA LEU A 281 -14.23 51.68 -2.36
C LEU A 281 -13.09 52.62 -1.95
N LEU A 282 -11.85 52.16 -1.98
CA LEU A 282 -10.67 52.97 -1.69
C LEU A 282 -10.56 54.13 -2.69
N ALA A 283 -10.73 53.87 -3.99
CA ALA A 283 -10.74 54.91 -5.02
C ALA A 283 -11.83 55.97 -4.75
N VAL A 284 -13.05 55.55 -4.40
CA VAL A 284 -14.14 56.46 -4.03
C VAL A 284 -13.79 57.31 -2.80
N VAL A 285 -13.19 56.71 -1.77
CA VAL A 285 -12.76 57.45 -0.55
C VAL A 285 -11.65 58.44 -0.88
N MET A 286 -10.72 58.09 -1.77
CA MET A 286 -9.66 59.00 -2.22
C MET A 286 -10.22 60.20 -2.99
N ASP A 287 -11.17 59.98 -3.90
CA ASP A 287 -11.85 61.05 -4.64
C ASP A 287 -12.63 61.98 -3.69
N GLU A 288 -13.38 61.41 -2.73
CA GLU A 288 -14.12 62.18 -1.73
C GLU A 288 -13.18 62.96 -0.80
N THR A 289 -12.02 62.39 -0.44
CA THR A 289 -10.98 63.07 0.33
C THR A 289 -10.48 64.31 -0.41
N ALA A 290 -10.16 64.19 -1.70
CA ALA A 290 -9.72 65.32 -2.53
C ALA A 290 -10.80 66.40 -2.68
N LEU A 291 -12.07 66.00 -2.84
CA LEU A 291 -13.21 66.92 -2.85
C LEU A 291 -13.34 67.68 -1.53
N GLN A 292 -13.20 66.97 -0.40
CA GLN A 292 -13.32 67.56 0.92
C GLN A 292 -12.15 68.49 1.26
N GLU A 293 -10.92 68.15 0.84
CA GLU A 293 -9.76 69.05 0.94
C GLU A 293 -9.99 70.35 0.16
N LYS A 294 -10.51 70.26 -1.07
CA LYS A 294 -10.87 71.42 -1.88
C LYS A 294 -11.98 72.25 -1.23
N ASN A 295 -12.99 71.60 -0.64
CA ASN A 295 -14.07 72.26 0.10
C ASN A 295 -13.52 73.03 1.32
N ILE A 296 -12.65 72.39 2.12
CA ILE A 296 -11.98 73.03 3.26
C ILE A 296 -11.13 74.23 2.81
N ALA A 297 -10.38 74.09 1.71
CA ALA A 297 -9.59 75.20 1.16
C ALA A 297 -10.47 76.38 0.72
N ALA A 298 -11.61 76.09 0.06
CA ALA A 298 -12.58 77.11 -0.34
C ALA A 298 -13.23 77.80 0.87
N LEU A 299 -13.61 77.04 1.90
CA LEU A 299 -14.16 77.58 3.15
C LEU A 299 -13.15 78.46 3.88
N LYS A 300 -11.90 78.01 4.02
CA LYS A 300 -10.80 78.80 4.63
C LYS A 300 -10.58 80.11 3.87
N LYS A 301 -10.49 80.04 2.53
CA LYS A 301 -10.36 81.24 1.69
C LYS A 301 -11.55 82.18 1.86
N ALA A 302 -12.77 81.67 1.84
CA ALA A 302 -13.97 82.47 2.01
C ALA A 302 -13.99 83.20 3.37
N ILE A 303 -13.51 82.56 4.44
CA ILE A 303 -13.36 83.18 5.77
C ILE A 303 -12.29 84.29 5.73
N THR A 304 -11.10 84.01 5.19
CA THR A 304 -10.02 85.00 5.07
C THR A 304 -10.43 86.21 4.22
N ASP A 305 -11.14 85.99 3.12
CA ASP A 305 -11.64 87.05 2.23
C ASP A 305 -12.63 88.00 2.94
N LYS A 306 -13.22 87.61 4.08
CA LYS A 306 -14.10 88.46 4.91
C LYS A 306 -13.35 89.27 5.98
N GLU A 307 -12.10 88.97 6.28
CA GLU A 307 -11.29 89.71 7.26
C GLU A 307 -11.05 91.17 6.83
N GLY A 308 -10.78 91.40 5.54
CA GLY A 308 -10.63 92.75 4.99
C GLY A 308 -11.91 93.60 5.11
N PRO A 309 -13.05 93.14 4.55
CA PRO A 309 -14.34 93.82 4.67
C PRO A 309 -14.75 94.10 6.12
N VAL A 310 -14.63 93.13 7.04
CA VAL A 310 -15.01 93.36 8.45
C VAL A 310 -14.11 94.40 9.10
N LYS A 311 -12.80 94.40 8.82
CA LYS A 311 -11.85 95.38 9.33
C LYS A 311 -12.17 96.79 8.83
N VAL A 312 -12.55 96.95 7.56
CA VAL A 312 -12.98 98.23 7.00
C VAL A 312 -14.28 98.71 7.67
N ALA A 313 -15.28 97.84 7.80
CA ALA A 313 -16.55 98.18 8.44
C ALA A 313 -16.34 98.59 9.92
N GLN A 314 -15.53 97.84 10.67
CA GLN A 314 -15.15 98.16 12.05
C GLN A 314 -14.38 99.48 12.14
N THR A 315 -13.39 99.72 11.28
CA THR A 315 -12.61 100.97 11.27
C THR A 315 -13.50 102.17 10.95
N ARG A 316 -14.43 102.05 10.00
CA ARG A 316 -15.42 103.09 9.67
C ARG A 316 -16.35 103.38 10.83
N LEU A 317 -16.84 102.33 11.51
CA LEU A 317 -17.71 102.47 12.68
C LEU A 317 -16.98 103.18 13.81
N GLU A 318 -15.73 102.79 14.08
CA GLU A 318 -14.89 103.39 15.11
C GLU A 318 -14.59 104.87 14.83
N ALA A 319 -14.20 105.20 13.59
CA ALA A 319 -13.96 106.59 13.19
C ALA A 319 -15.21 107.47 13.40
N ARG A 320 -16.41 106.93 13.13
CA ARG A 320 -17.68 107.65 13.33
C ARG A 320 -18.07 107.80 14.79
N ASN A 321 -17.57 106.96 15.69
CA ASN A 321 -17.77 107.08 17.13
C ASN A 321 -16.99 108.25 17.76
N HIS A 322 -16.08 108.88 17.01
CA HIS A 322 -15.29 110.04 17.45
C HIS A 322 -15.91 111.39 17.02
N ARG A 323 -17.10 111.39 16.40
CA ARG A 323 -17.78 112.64 16.00
C ARG A 323 -18.15 113.45 17.25
N PRO A 324 -17.90 114.78 17.28
CA PRO A 324 -18.14 115.59 18.47
C PRO A 324 -19.62 116.00 18.63
N SER A 325 -20.08 116.08 19.89
CA SER A 325 -21.36 116.70 20.28
C SER A 325 -22.57 116.17 19.49
N VAL A 326 -23.36 117.07 18.88
CA VAL A 326 -24.60 116.71 18.15
C VAL A 326 -24.33 115.92 16.86
N GLU A 327 -23.11 115.99 16.32
CA GLU A 327 -22.69 115.22 15.14
C GLU A 327 -22.48 113.73 15.45
N LEU A 328 -22.43 113.34 16.73
CA LEU A 328 -22.53 111.94 17.18
C LEU A 328 -23.96 111.41 17.04
N CYS A 329 -24.49 111.53 15.83
CA CYS A 329 -25.85 111.18 15.50
C CYS A 329 -25.95 109.71 15.08
N TYR A 330 -26.99 109.05 15.58
CA TYR A 330 -27.40 107.70 15.19
C TYR A 330 -28.18 107.74 13.86
N ASP A 331 -27.47 108.16 12.80
CA ASP A 331 -28.03 108.25 11.46
C ASP A 331 -28.10 106.89 10.74
N THR A 332 -28.70 106.89 9.55
CA THR A 332 -28.88 105.69 8.73
C THR A 332 -27.57 104.96 8.44
N VAL A 333 -26.47 105.70 8.25
CA VAL A 333 -25.15 105.12 7.98
C VAL A 333 -24.60 104.43 9.22
N GLN A 334 -24.76 105.04 10.41
CA GLN A 334 -24.37 104.45 11.68
C GLN A 334 -25.09 103.11 11.92
N TYR A 335 -26.42 103.08 11.72
CA TYR A 335 -27.20 101.85 11.85
C TYR A 335 -26.75 100.76 10.87
N ARG A 336 -26.53 101.12 9.60
CA ARG A 336 -26.09 100.14 8.58
C ARG A 336 -24.68 99.60 8.82
N LEU A 337 -23.75 100.41 9.31
CA LEU A 337 -22.40 99.94 9.66
C LEU A 337 -22.42 98.95 10.82
N ILE A 338 -23.26 99.17 11.84
CA ILE A 338 -23.45 98.20 12.94
C ILE A 338 -24.00 96.88 12.40
N SER A 339 -25.03 96.94 11.54
CA SER A 339 -25.60 95.75 10.88
C SER A 339 -24.58 95.02 10.02
N GLU A 340 -23.79 95.74 9.21
CA GLU A 340 -22.75 95.18 8.34
C GLU A 340 -21.66 94.46 9.16
N VAL A 341 -21.16 95.08 10.23
CA VAL A 341 -20.19 94.43 11.13
C VAL A 341 -20.80 93.17 11.74
N GLN A 342 -22.04 93.21 12.22
CA GLN A 342 -22.69 92.05 12.81
C GLN A 342 -22.92 90.92 11.79
N GLU A 343 -23.40 91.23 10.58
CA GLU A 343 -23.63 90.26 9.52
C GLU A 343 -22.34 89.58 9.06
N ILE A 344 -21.27 90.36 8.82
CA ILE A 344 -19.98 89.79 8.41
C ILE A 344 -19.35 88.99 9.56
N THR A 345 -19.46 89.48 10.81
CA THR A 345 -18.97 88.75 11.99
C THR A 345 -19.70 87.43 12.18
N ASN A 346 -21.03 87.41 12.07
CA ASN A 346 -21.82 86.17 12.14
C ASN A 346 -21.43 85.19 11.03
N ASN A 347 -21.17 85.66 9.82
CA ASN A 347 -20.71 84.82 8.71
C ASN A 347 -19.31 84.24 8.93
N ILE A 348 -18.39 85.01 9.53
CA ILE A 348 -17.07 84.53 9.94
C ILE A 348 -17.20 83.52 11.10
N GLN A 349 -18.11 83.76 12.04
CA GLN A 349 -18.36 82.89 13.19
C GLN A 349 -19.04 81.56 12.85
N ARG A 350 -19.57 81.39 11.63
CA ARG A 350 -20.02 80.09 11.08
C ARG A 350 -18.85 79.13 10.76
N GLN A 351 -17.81 79.13 11.59
CA GLN A 351 -16.69 78.19 11.55
C GLN A 351 -17.12 76.74 11.85
N ASP A 352 -18.32 76.53 12.40
CA ASP A 352 -18.87 75.19 12.65
C ASP A 352 -18.88 74.32 11.38
N THR A 353 -19.22 74.89 10.22
CA THR A 353 -19.17 74.16 8.93
C THR A 353 -17.74 73.75 8.57
N LEU A 354 -16.75 74.59 8.85
CA LEU A 354 -15.35 74.27 8.62
C LEU A 354 -14.87 73.17 9.58
N ALA A 355 -15.20 73.28 10.87
CA ALA A 355 -14.85 72.27 11.87
C ALA A 355 -15.50 70.91 11.58
N GLN A 356 -16.74 70.90 11.10
CA GLN A 356 -17.41 69.69 10.64
C GLN A 356 -16.70 69.12 9.41
N ALA A 357 -16.35 69.95 8.43
CA ALA A 357 -15.65 69.48 7.24
C ALA A 357 -14.27 68.86 7.56
N GLU A 358 -13.51 69.49 8.46
CA GLU A 358 -12.22 68.97 8.95
C GLU A 358 -12.38 67.67 9.75
N THR A 359 -13.51 67.49 10.45
CA THR A 359 -13.83 66.24 11.16
C THR A 359 -14.14 65.11 10.18
N GLU A 360 -14.94 65.37 9.15
CA GLU A 360 -15.24 64.40 8.09
C GLU A 360 -13.97 64.01 7.33
N LEU A 361 -13.07 64.96 7.02
CA LEU A 361 -11.79 64.66 6.38
C LEU A 361 -10.96 63.68 7.21
N LYS A 362 -10.86 63.89 8.54
CA LYS A 362 -10.19 62.94 9.44
C LYS A 362 -10.88 61.57 9.44
N GLY A 363 -12.21 61.54 9.31
CA GLY A 363 -12.99 60.31 9.16
C GLY A 363 -12.60 59.55 7.89
N LEU A 364 -12.54 60.25 6.74
CA LEU A 364 -12.13 59.70 5.45
C LEU A 364 -10.70 59.15 5.49
N SER A 365 -9.74 59.90 6.07
CA SER A 365 -8.35 59.42 6.19
C SER A 365 -8.25 58.11 7.01
N ARG A 366 -9.05 57.97 8.09
CA ARG A 366 -9.10 56.71 8.85
C ARG A 366 -9.69 55.57 8.03
N ARG A 367 -10.71 55.84 7.20
CA ARG A 367 -11.30 54.83 6.32
C ARG A 367 -10.36 54.41 5.20
N GLN A 368 -9.61 55.35 4.64
CA GLN A 368 -8.56 55.05 3.67
C GLN A 368 -7.55 54.03 4.24
N LEU A 369 -6.94 54.33 5.39
CA LEU A 369 -5.98 53.44 6.04
C LEU A 369 -6.58 52.06 6.33
N SER A 370 -7.81 52.01 6.86
CA SER A 370 -8.50 50.75 7.13
C SER A 370 -8.77 49.92 5.87
N LEU A 371 -9.09 50.56 4.74
CA LEU A 371 -9.29 49.87 3.46
C LEU A 371 -7.96 49.36 2.89
N GLU A 372 -6.89 50.15 2.97
CA GLU A 372 -5.54 49.75 2.55
C GLU A 372 -5.05 48.53 3.34
N GLU A 373 -5.24 48.52 4.66
CA GLU A 373 -4.92 47.38 5.53
C GLU A 373 -5.72 46.12 5.12
N GLU A 374 -7.03 46.25 4.88
CA GLU A 374 -7.87 45.12 4.48
C GLU A 374 -7.50 44.58 3.08
N ILE A 375 -7.16 45.45 2.13
CA ILE A 375 -6.64 45.07 0.81
C ILE A 375 -5.32 44.30 0.96
N GLN A 376 -4.45 44.71 1.89
CA GLN A 376 -3.20 44.02 2.16
C GLN A 376 -3.45 42.62 2.76
N VAL A 377 -4.44 42.48 3.64
CA VAL A 377 -4.88 41.17 4.17
C VAL A 377 -5.34 40.26 3.02
N LYS A 378 -6.22 40.75 2.13
CA LYS A 378 -6.69 39.97 0.97
C LYS A 378 -5.55 39.60 0.02
N THR A 379 -4.58 40.50 -0.16
CA THR A 379 -3.38 40.26 -0.99
C THR A 379 -2.51 39.15 -0.40
N ASN A 380 -2.30 39.13 0.91
CA ASN A 380 -1.60 38.04 1.60
C ASN A 380 -2.33 36.70 1.41
N THR A 381 -3.66 36.69 1.56
CA THR A 381 -4.49 35.49 1.35
C THR A 381 -4.36 34.95 -0.07
N LEU A 382 -4.42 35.81 -1.09
CA LEU A 382 -4.22 35.41 -2.49
C LEU A 382 -2.81 34.85 -2.73
N TYR A 383 -1.78 35.48 -2.17
CA TYR A 383 -0.42 34.96 -2.27
C TYR A 383 -0.30 33.55 -1.68
N ILE A 384 -0.88 33.32 -0.50
CA ILE A 384 -0.85 32.00 0.14
C ILE A 384 -1.61 30.95 -0.68
N ASP A 385 -2.83 31.25 -1.11
CA ASP A 385 -3.68 30.27 -1.78
C ASP A 385 -3.25 30.01 -3.23
N GLU A 386 -3.10 31.08 -4.02
CA GLU A 386 -2.87 31.00 -5.45
C GLU A 386 -1.40 30.75 -5.79
N VAL A 387 -0.47 31.40 -5.07
CA VAL A 387 0.96 31.29 -5.37
C VAL A 387 1.62 30.15 -4.59
N LEU A 388 1.37 30.03 -3.28
CA LEU A 388 2.02 28.96 -2.51
C LEU A 388 1.29 27.63 -2.65
N CYS A 389 0.01 27.58 -2.29
CA CYS A 389 -0.72 26.31 -2.21
C CYS A 389 -1.00 25.74 -3.61
N MET A 390 -1.67 26.49 -4.49
CA MET A 390 -2.05 25.97 -5.80
C MET A 390 -0.85 25.57 -6.67
N GLN A 391 0.28 26.32 -6.64
CA GLN A 391 1.49 25.91 -7.36
C GLN A 391 2.10 24.61 -6.80
N MET A 392 2.14 24.43 -5.47
CA MET A 392 2.54 23.14 -4.89
C MET A 392 1.59 22.01 -5.31
N ARG A 393 0.30 22.31 -5.45
CA ARG A 393 -0.70 21.31 -5.84
C ARG A 393 -0.60 20.91 -7.31
N GLU A 394 -0.10 21.78 -8.19
CA GLU A 394 0.17 21.45 -9.59
C GLU A 394 1.19 20.31 -9.75
N SER A 395 2.09 20.12 -8.77
CA SER A 395 3.05 19.01 -8.78
C SER A 395 2.46 17.68 -8.27
N VAL A 396 1.21 17.67 -7.76
CA VAL A 396 0.56 16.46 -7.27
C VAL A 396 0.28 15.52 -8.44
N CYS A 397 1.06 14.45 -8.54
CA CYS A 397 0.89 13.43 -9.56
C CYS A 397 0.25 12.17 -8.96
N ILE A 398 -0.97 11.83 -9.41
CA ILE A 398 -1.69 10.61 -8.99
C ILE A 398 -1.62 9.60 -10.13
N ASN A 399 -0.61 8.74 -10.07
CA ASN A 399 -0.39 7.68 -11.05
C ASN A 399 -1.40 6.54 -10.87
N ASN A 400 -1.79 5.90 -11.98
CA ASN A 400 -2.46 4.61 -11.92
C ASN A 400 -1.40 3.53 -11.61
N PHE A 401 -1.68 2.64 -10.66
CA PHE A 401 -0.74 1.63 -10.13
C PHE A 401 -0.82 0.26 -10.80
#